data_AF-A0A7K4JUQ3-F1
#
_entry.id   AF-A0A7K4JUQ3-F1
#
_cell.length_a   1.000
_cell.length_b   1.000
_cell.length_c   1.000
_cell.angle_alpha   90.00
_cell.angle_beta   90.00
_cell.angle_gamma   90.00
#
_symmetry.space_group_name_H-M   'P 1'
#
loop_
_entity.id
_entity.type
_entity.pdbx_description
1 polymer ?
#
loop_
_entity_poly.entity_id
_entity_poly.type
_entity_poly.pdbx_seq_one_letter_code
_entity_poly.pdbx_strand_id
1 'polypeptide(L)'
;LQEAEVLKVELEASQRQLEGKDEALRILQSMAVFNKATSHTKAMLQKTEAEKRTLEKEISILQWEIEFDQDRFKNIEDTWTEKYNRIYCENAALKEALKLRTEEVKTLKAENTILNQQCLEVLAMLDVKQRKVVQENMSLNKSDIMDLTGLELAVLGACTCNTSGGQPCPCAKMAAVTRKQLLHLKQEIENLKKSKDEAFIMADAFRIAFEQQLMQRKDQALRLAEVVKIKKETKFMNWRRLKDDGN
;
A
#
# COMPACT_ATOMS: atom_id res chain seq x y z
N LEU A 1 60.97 -42.20 17.01
CA LEU A 1 59.62 -41.66 16.72
C LEU A 1 59.28 -40.50 17.65
N GLN A 2 59.35 -40.68 18.97
CA GLN A 2 59.03 -39.62 19.95
C GLN A 2 59.94 -38.38 19.85
N GLU A 3 61.24 -38.59 19.65
CA GLU A 3 62.24 -37.51 19.51
C GLU A 3 62.06 -36.68 18.23
N ALA A 4 61.61 -37.31 17.13
CA ALA A 4 61.30 -36.62 15.88
C ALA A 4 60.06 -35.73 16.00
N GLU A 5 59.06 -36.16 16.79
CA GLU A 5 57.86 -35.35 17.03
C GLU A 5 58.16 -34.15 17.95
N VAL A 6 59.02 -34.33 18.96
CA VAL A 6 59.50 -33.24 19.81
C VAL A 6 60.25 -32.19 18.99
N LEU A 7 61.17 -32.61 18.12
CA LEU A 7 61.91 -31.70 17.23
C LEU A 7 61.01 -30.95 16.24
N LYS A 8 59.94 -31.60 15.75
CA LYS A 8 58.97 -30.95 14.86
C LYS A 8 58.20 -29.84 15.58
N VAL A 9 57.75 -30.09 16.82
CA VAL A 9 57.07 -29.07 17.64
C VAL A 9 58.03 -27.91 17.98
N GLU A 10 59.29 -28.20 18.30
CA GLU A 10 60.32 -27.17 18.55
C GLU A 10 60.63 -26.35 17.29
N LEU A 11 60.67 -26.97 16.11
CA LEU A 11 60.85 -26.29 14.84
C LEU A 11 59.68 -25.33 14.54
N GLU A 12 58.43 -25.80 14.69
CA GLU A 12 57.24 -24.95 14.51
C GLU A 12 57.20 -23.79 15.51
N ALA A 13 57.61 -24.03 16.76
CA ALA A 13 57.71 -22.98 17.77
C ALA A 13 58.80 -21.95 17.41
N SER A 14 59.96 -22.41 16.95
CA SER A 14 61.07 -21.56 16.51
C SER A 14 60.70 -20.75 15.27
N GLN A 15 59.93 -21.34 14.35
CA GLN A 15 59.47 -20.69 13.14
C GLN A 15 58.45 -19.58 13.44
N ARG A 16 57.45 -19.83 14.30
CA ARG A 16 56.55 -18.78 14.80
C ARG A 16 57.30 -17.66 15.51
N GLN A 17 58.35 -17.99 16.25
CA GLN A 17 59.18 -17.00 16.96
C GLN A 17 60.00 -16.15 15.98
N LEU A 18 60.52 -16.76 14.90
CA LEU A 18 61.23 -16.07 13.83
C LEU A 18 60.28 -15.14 13.06
N GLU A 19 59.10 -15.61 12.67
CA GLU A 19 58.07 -14.81 12.02
C GLU A 19 57.67 -13.59 12.88
N GLY A 20 57.51 -13.79 14.20
CA GLY A 20 57.24 -12.70 15.13
C GLY A 20 58.39 -11.68 15.21
N LYS A 21 59.65 -12.14 15.18
CA LYS A 21 60.82 -11.24 15.14
C LYS A 21 60.91 -10.48 13.81
N ASP A 22 60.63 -11.12 12.69
CA ASP A 22 60.64 -10.50 11.37
C ASP A 22 59.56 -9.42 11.26
N GLU A 23 58.36 -9.65 11.80
CA GLU A 23 57.30 -8.63 11.85
C GLU A 23 57.70 -7.44 12.73
N ALA A 24 58.23 -7.71 13.93
CA ALA A 24 58.72 -6.65 14.81
C ALA A 24 59.84 -5.82 14.16
N LEU A 25 60.75 -6.47 13.45
CA LEU A 25 61.84 -5.81 12.74
C LEU A 25 61.31 -4.94 11.59
N ARG A 26 60.30 -5.43 10.85
CA ARG A 26 59.62 -4.66 9.79
C ARG A 26 58.95 -3.40 10.35
N ILE A 27 58.29 -3.49 11.51
CA ILE A 27 57.69 -2.35 12.20
C ILE A 27 58.76 -1.33 12.61
N LEU A 28 59.85 -1.78 13.23
CA LEU A 28 60.94 -0.90 13.67
C LEU A 28 61.62 -0.18 12.49
N GLN A 29 61.85 -0.88 11.38
CA GLN A 29 62.40 -0.30 10.16
C GLN A 29 61.46 0.76 9.57
N SER A 30 60.15 0.46 9.47
CA SER A 30 59.15 1.42 9.00
C SER A 30 59.12 2.69 9.88
N MET A 31 59.18 2.52 11.20
CA MET A 31 59.20 3.65 12.13
C MET A 31 60.48 4.48 12.02
N ALA A 32 61.63 3.85 11.77
CA ALA A 32 62.89 4.55 11.53
C ALA A 32 62.84 5.39 10.23
N VAL A 33 62.28 4.84 9.14
CA VAL A 33 62.07 5.56 7.88
C VAL A 33 61.12 6.73 8.09
N PHE A 34 60.01 6.51 8.78
CA PHE A 34 59.04 7.56 9.10
C PHE A 34 59.68 8.69 9.93
N ASN A 35 60.50 8.37 10.93
CA ASN A 35 61.19 9.36 11.76
C ASN A 35 62.10 10.28 10.95
N LYS A 36 62.72 9.76 9.88
CA LYS A 36 63.57 10.53 8.95
C LYS A 36 62.77 11.35 7.91
N ALA A 37 61.47 11.11 7.78
CA ALA A 37 60.62 11.82 6.82
C ALA A 37 60.43 13.31 7.17
N THR A 38 60.17 14.12 6.15
CA THR A 38 59.91 15.57 6.32
C THR A 38 58.63 15.82 7.14
N SER A 39 58.57 16.97 7.81
CA SER A 39 57.37 17.38 8.58
C SER A 39 56.10 17.34 7.73
N HIS A 40 56.18 17.79 6.47
CA HIS A 40 55.06 17.73 5.52
C HIS A 40 54.56 16.30 5.29
N THR A 41 55.48 15.35 5.04
CA THR A 41 55.11 13.93 4.84
C THR A 41 54.43 13.33 6.07
N LYS A 42 54.93 13.65 7.27
CA LYS A 42 54.33 13.17 8.53
C LYS A 42 52.92 13.73 8.74
N ALA A 43 52.72 15.03 8.49
CA ALA A 43 51.40 15.67 8.59
C ALA A 43 50.41 15.13 7.53
N MET A 44 50.88 14.89 6.31
CA MET A 44 50.05 14.31 5.25
C MET A 44 49.58 12.89 5.63
N LEU A 45 50.48 12.05 6.16
CA LEU A 45 50.12 10.70 6.62
C LEU A 45 49.05 10.74 7.72
N GLN A 46 49.23 11.60 8.73
CA GLN A 46 48.24 11.77 9.80
C GLN A 46 46.87 12.24 9.28
N LYS A 47 46.86 13.14 8.30
CA LYS A 47 45.63 13.58 7.63
C LYS A 47 44.96 12.43 6.91
N THR A 48 45.70 11.65 6.12
CA THR A 48 45.17 10.48 5.41
C THR A 48 44.66 9.41 6.37
N GLU A 49 45.33 9.17 7.50
CA GLU A 49 44.84 8.26 8.54
C GLU A 49 43.54 8.75 9.19
N ALA A 50 43.40 10.07 9.42
CA ALA A 50 42.16 10.64 9.93
C ALA A 50 41.02 10.49 8.92
N GLU A 51 41.27 10.77 7.64
CA GLU A 51 40.32 10.57 6.54
C GLU A 51 39.92 9.09 6.39
N LYS A 52 40.88 8.17 6.54
CA LYS A 52 40.60 6.73 6.56
C LYS A 52 39.64 6.37 7.69
N ARG A 53 39.89 6.86 8.91
CA ARG A 53 39.01 6.60 10.07
C ARG A 53 37.62 7.20 9.90
N THR A 54 37.48 8.34 9.22
CA THR A 54 36.15 8.90 8.93
C THR A 54 35.41 8.06 7.90
N LEU A 55 36.08 7.63 6.83
CA LEU A 55 35.49 6.74 5.82
C LEU A 55 35.09 5.39 6.40
N GLU A 56 35.89 4.81 7.29
CA GLU A 56 35.54 3.55 7.99
C GLU A 56 34.26 3.67 8.81
N LYS A 57 34.02 4.83 9.45
CA LYS A 57 32.77 5.11 10.18
C LYS A 57 31.59 5.26 9.23
N GLU A 58 31.76 6.00 8.14
CA GLU A 58 30.71 6.14 7.11
C GLU A 58 30.34 4.79 6.50
N ILE A 59 31.34 3.96 6.17
CA ILE A 59 31.11 2.59 5.70
C ILE A 59 30.32 1.78 6.72
N SER A 60 30.68 1.86 8.00
CA SER A 60 29.97 1.13 9.06
C SER A 60 28.51 1.59 9.21
N ILE A 61 28.25 2.88 9.08
CA ILE A 61 26.88 3.45 9.10
C ILE A 61 26.10 2.97 7.90
N LEU A 62 26.67 3.07 6.69
CA LEU A 62 26.01 2.64 5.45
C LEU A 62 25.73 1.13 5.45
N GLN A 63 26.64 0.31 5.99
CA GLN A 63 26.40 -1.12 6.16
C GLN A 63 25.18 -1.39 7.05
N TRP A 64 25.07 -0.69 8.18
CA TRP A 64 23.92 -0.81 9.07
C TRP A 64 22.62 -0.35 8.41
N GLU A 65 22.65 0.77 7.67
CA GLU A 65 21.49 1.26 6.92
C GLU A 65 21.03 0.26 5.86
N ILE A 66 21.97 -0.37 5.15
CA ILE A 66 21.66 -1.42 4.16
C ILE A 66 21.02 -2.62 4.83
N GLU A 67 21.58 -3.12 5.94
CA GLU A 67 21.01 -4.26 6.68
C GLU A 67 19.61 -3.95 7.21
N PHE A 68 19.42 -2.76 7.76
CA PHE A 68 18.12 -2.29 8.24
C PHE A 68 17.09 -2.22 7.12
N ASP A 69 17.45 -1.65 5.96
CA ASP A 69 16.56 -1.56 4.81
C ASP A 69 16.25 -2.94 4.22
N GLN A 70 17.22 -3.86 4.18
CA GLN A 70 17.01 -5.24 3.75
C GLN A 70 15.97 -5.96 4.62
N ASP A 71 16.07 -5.85 5.95
CA ASP A 71 15.10 -6.43 6.87
C ASP A 71 13.70 -5.81 6.68
N ARG A 72 13.64 -4.47 6.54
CA ARG A 72 12.39 -3.77 6.26
C ARG A 72 11.74 -4.24 4.95
N PHE A 73 12.51 -4.38 3.87
CA PHE A 73 11.99 -4.83 2.59
C PHE A 73 11.48 -6.27 2.65
N LYS A 74 12.22 -7.16 3.33
CA LYS A 74 11.79 -8.55 3.53
C LYS A 74 10.46 -8.63 4.27
N ASN A 75 10.30 -7.86 5.35
CA ASN A 75 9.04 -7.83 6.10
C ASN A 75 7.85 -7.32 5.25
N ILE A 76 8.09 -6.33 4.39
CA ILE A 76 7.09 -5.83 3.44
C ILE A 76 6.73 -6.91 2.42
N GLU A 77 7.72 -7.59 1.85
CA GLU A 77 7.55 -8.67 0.87
C GLU A 77 6.74 -9.84 1.46
N ASP A 78 7.08 -10.27 2.66
CA ASP A 78 6.36 -11.33 3.39
C ASP A 78 4.89 -10.93 3.62
N THR A 79 4.65 -9.70 4.09
CA THR A 79 3.30 -9.17 4.33
C THR A 79 2.46 -9.11 3.04
N TRP A 80 3.06 -8.67 1.93
CA TRP A 80 2.35 -8.61 0.65
C TRP A 80 2.07 -9.99 0.08
N THR A 81 3.01 -10.92 0.24
CA THR A 81 2.84 -12.32 -0.16
C THR A 81 1.68 -12.97 0.59
N GLU A 82 1.59 -12.76 1.91
CA GLU A 82 0.46 -13.26 2.71
C GLU A 82 -0.88 -12.68 2.25
N LYS A 83 -0.96 -11.36 2.04
CA LYS A 83 -2.17 -10.69 1.54
C LYS A 83 -2.58 -11.22 0.17
N TYR A 84 -1.62 -11.40 -0.73
CA TYR A 84 -1.86 -11.95 -2.05
C TYR A 84 -2.43 -13.37 -1.97
N ASN A 85 -1.80 -14.24 -1.19
CA ASN A 85 -2.23 -15.63 -1.01
C ASN A 85 -3.64 -15.71 -0.40
N ARG A 86 -3.95 -14.84 0.57
CA ARG A 86 -5.29 -14.76 1.15
C ARG A 86 -6.34 -14.40 0.10
N ILE A 87 -6.11 -13.33 -0.67
CA ILE A 87 -7.03 -12.89 -1.73
C ILE A 87 -7.18 -13.98 -2.80
N TYR A 88 -6.09 -14.66 -3.16
CA TYR A 88 -6.12 -15.76 -4.11
C TYR A 88 -7.03 -16.90 -3.64
N CYS A 89 -6.88 -17.34 -2.38
CA CYS A 89 -7.74 -18.36 -1.78
C CYS A 89 -9.21 -17.91 -1.68
N GLU A 90 -9.46 -16.68 -1.25
CA GLU A 90 -10.82 -16.12 -1.17
C GLU A 90 -11.48 -16.08 -2.56
N ASN A 91 -10.75 -15.65 -3.59
CA ASN A 91 -11.25 -15.64 -4.97
C ASN A 91 -11.55 -17.06 -5.50
N ALA A 92 -10.70 -18.04 -5.19
CA ALA A 92 -10.95 -19.43 -5.56
C ALA A 92 -12.24 -19.96 -4.91
N ALA A 93 -12.43 -19.69 -3.61
CA ALA A 93 -13.64 -20.08 -2.89
C ALA A 93 -14.90 -19.40 -3.44
N LEU A 94 -14.83 -18.10 -3.75
CA LEU A 94 -15.94 -17.35 -4.35
C LEU A 94 -16.29 -17.88 -5.75
N LYS A 95 -15.30 -18.27 -6.54
CA LYS A 95 -15.51 -18.84 -7.88
C LYS A 95 -16.26 -20.18 -7.81
N GLU A 96 -15.87 -21.05 -6.89
CA GLU A 96 -16.57 -22.33 -6.68
C GLU A 96 -17.99 -22.11 -6.11
N ALA A 97 -18.17 -21.18 -5.17
CA ALA A 97 -19.48 -20.82 -4.65
C ALA A 97 -20.40 -20.28 -5.76
N LEU A 98 -19.89 -19.42 -6.64
CA LEU A 98 -20.62 -18.89 -7.78
C LEU A 98 -21.03 -20.00 -8.76
N LYS A 99 -20.13 -20.95 -9.02
CA LYS A 99 -20.43 -22.10 -9.88
C LYS A 99 -21.57 -22.93 -9.31
N LEU A 100 -21.51 -23.26 -8.01
CA LEU A 100 -22.56 -24.02 -7.32
C LEU A 100 -23.92 -23.27 -7.35
N ARG A 101 -23.93 -21.97 -7.06
CA ARG A 101 -25.15 -21.15 -7.17
C ARG A 101 -25.70 -21.06 -8.59
N THR A 102 -24.82 -21.04 -9.59
CA THR A 102 -25.23 -21.05 -10.99
C THR A 102 -25.89 -22.37 -11.38
N GLU A 103 -25.37 -23.50 -10.88
CA GLU A 103 -25.95 -24.82 -11.08
C GLU A 103 -27.31 -24.93 -10.39
N GLU A 104 -27.44 -24.47 -9.14
CA GLU A 104 -28.70 -24.42 -8.39
C GLU A 104 -29.77 -23.56 -9.09
N VAL A 105 -29.39 -22.40 -9.65
CA VAL A 105 -30.33 -21.57 -10.43
C VAL A 105 -30.80 -22.30 -11.68
N LYS A 106 -29.93 -23.08 -12.35
CA LYS A 106 -30.32 -23.87 -13.52
C LYS A 106 -31.30 -24.98 -13.15
N THR A 107 -31.08 -25.69 -12.04
CA THR A 107 -32.00 -26.75 -11.59
C THR A 107 -33.35 -26.16 -11.20
N LEU A 108 -33.37 -25.10 -10.39
CA LEU A 108 -34.62 -24.41 -10.01
C LEU A 108 -35.38 -23.88 -11.22
N LYS A 109 -34.68 -23.36 -12.23
CA LYS A 109 -35.32 -22.90 -13.48
C LYS A 109 -35.96 -24.06 -14.24
N ALA A 110 -35.29 -25.22 -14.32
CA ALA A 110 -35.84 -26.41 -14.95
C ALA A 110 -37.08 -26.93 -14.19
N GLU A 111 -37.00 -27.03 -12.86
CA GLU A 111 -38.13 -27.42 -12.01
C GLU A 111 -39.32 -26.46 -12.16
N ASN A 112 -39.07 -25.15 -12.20
CA ASN A 112 -40.11 -24.15 -12.41
C ASN A 112 -40.80 -24.31 -13.77
N THR A 113 -40.03 -24.61 -14.83
CA THR A 113 -40.63 -24.89 -16.14
C THR A 113 -41.50 -26.15 -16.14
N ILE A 114 -41.07 -27.21 -15.45
CA ILE A 114 -41.85 -28.46 -15.32
C ILE A 114 -43.13 -28.20 -14.53
N LEU A 115 -43.05 -27.50 -13.40
CA LEU A 115 -44.21 -27.17 -12.58
C LEU A 115 -45.21 -26.28 -13.32
N ASN A 116 -44.73 -25.28 -14.06
CA ASN A 116 -45.61 -24.44 -14.90
C ASN A 116 -46.32 -25.28 -15.96
N GLN A 117 -45.60 -26.20 -16.61
CA GLN A 117 -46.17 -27.10 -17.60
C GLN A 117 -47.26 -28.00 -16.99
N GLN A 118 -46.98 -28.61 -15.83
CA GLN A 118 -47.97 -29.39 -15.08
C GLN A 118 -49.20 -28.56 -14.68
N CYS A 119 -48.99 -27.31 -14.25
CA CYS A 119 -50.08 -26.39 -13.94
C CYS A 119 -50.98 -26.15 -15.16
N LEU A 120 -50.39 -25.94 -16.34
CA LEU A 120 -51.14 -25.77 -17.60
C LEU A 120 -51.90 -27.04 -18.01
N GLU A 121 -51.31 -28.21 -17.82
CA GLU A 121 -51.96 -29.51 -18.08
C GLU A 121 -53.17 -29.73 -17.16
N VAL A 122 -53.02 -29.46 -15.86
CA VAL A 122 -54.13 -29.53 -14.90
C VAL A 122 -55.23 -28.53 -15.24
N LEU A 123 -54.86 -27.28 -15.57
CA LEU A 123 -55.82 -26.27 -16.05
C LEU A 123 -56.57 -26.73 -17.30
N ALA A 124 -55.89 -27.40 -18.23
CA ALA A 124 -56.50 -27.92 -19.46
C ALA A 124 -57.48 -29.08 -19.21
N MET A 125 -57.42 -29.75 -18.06
CA MET A 125 -58.35 -30.83 -17.66
C MET A 125 -59.61 -30.31 -16.92
N LEU A 126 -59.63 -29.07 -16.44
CA LEU A 126 -60.77 -28.48 -15.71
C LEU A 126 -61.93 -28.09 -16.63
N ASP A 127 -63.14 -27.96 -16.08
CA ASP A 127 -64.29 -27.43 -16.83
C ASP A 127 -64.13 -25.93 -17.17
N VAL A 128 -64.89 -25.41 -18.14
CA VAL A 128 -64.77 -24.02 -18.63
C VAL A 128 -65.08 -22.96 -17.56
N LYS A 129 -66.06 -23.19 -16.68
CA LYS A 129 -66.38 -22.33 -15.54
C LYS A 129 -65.27 -22.39 -14.48
N GLN A 130 -64.74 -23.58 -14.17
CA GLN A 130 -63.64 -23.77 -13.22
C GLN A 130 -62.33 -23.13 -13.70
N ARG A 131 -61.99 -23.28 -14.99
CA ARG A 131 -60.83 -22.60 -15.60
C ARG A 131 -60.90 -21.09 -15.45
N LYS A 132 -62.07 -20.50 -15.68
CA LYS A 132 -62.27 -19.05 -15.63
C LYS A 132 -61.99 -18.48 -14.24
N VAL A 133 -62.50 -19.15 -13.20
CA VAL A 133 -62.26 -18.77 -11.79
C VAL A 133 -60.78 -18.87 -11.41
N VAL A 134 -60.07 -19.92 -11.85
CA VAL A 134 -58.64 -20.10 -11.52
C VAL A 134 -57.77 -19.09 -12.28
N GLN A 135 -58.07 -18.82 -13.55
CA GLN A 135 -57.33 -17.87 -14.37
C GLN A 135 -57.51 -16.43 -13.89
N GLU A 136 -58.72 -16.05 -13.47
CA GLU A 136 -59.00 -14.75 -12.84
C GLU A 136 -58.17 -14.57 -11.55
N ASN A 137 -58.13 -15.58 -10.68
CA ASN A 137 -57.31 -15.55 -9.46
C ASN A 137 -55.79 -15.49 -9.72
N MET A 138 -55.27 -16.19 -10.74
CA MET A 138 -53.85 -16.11 -11.11
C MET A 138 -53.45 -14.73 -11.66
N SER A 139 -54.34 -14.08 -12.43
CA SER A 139 -54.06 -12.79 -13.04
C SER A 139 -53.96 -11.63 -12.03
N LEU A 140 -54.75 -11.69 -10.94
CA LEU A 140 -54.75 -10.70 -9.87
C LEU A 140 -53.41 -10.57 -9.12
N ASN A 141 -52.60 -11.64 -9.06
CA ASN A 141 -51.31 -11.63 -8.38
C ASN A 141 -50.19 -11.00 -9.22
N LYS A 142 -50.39 -10.72 -10.51
CA LYS A 142 -49.31 -10.30 -11.42
C LYS A 142 -49.23 -8.79 -11.65
N SER A 143 -50.36 -8.06 -11.53
CA SER A 143 -50.40 -6.61 -11.80
C SER A 143 -49.99 -5.75 -10.61
N ASP A 144 -50.30 -6.17 -9.37
CA ASP A 144 -50.09 -5.34 -8.17
C ASP A 144 -48.73 -5.58 -7.49
N ILE A 145 -48.01 -6.63 -7.88
CA ILE A 145 -46.75 -7.07 -7.25
C ILE A 145 -45.51 -6.64 -8.06
N MET A 146 -45.67 -6.29 -9.32
CA MET A 146 -44.55 -6.12 -10.26
C MET A 146 -43.71 -4.85 -10.01
N ASP A 147 -44.23 -3.87 -9.26
CA ASP A 147 -43.56 -2.60 -8.95
C ASP A 147 -42.98 -2.53 -7.51
N LEU A 148 -43.07 -3.60 -6.73
CA LEU A 148 -42.56 -3.64 -5.36
C LEU A 148 -41.16 -4.25 -5.34
N THR A 149 -40.17 -3.50 -4.87
CA THR A 149 -38.83 -4.04 -4.62
C THR A 149 -38.91 -5.18 -3.59
N GLY A 150 -38.04 -6.20 -3.70
CA GLY A 150 -38.06 -7.36 -2.80
C GLY A 150 -37.98 -6.99 -1.31
N LEU A 151 -37.37 -5.85 -0.99
CA LEU A 151 -37.37 -5.29 0.36
C LEU A 151 -38.72 -4.70 0.77
N GLU A 152 -39.43 -4.01 -0.12
CA GLU A 152 -40.77 -3.51 0.17
C GLU A 152 -41.73 -4.67 0.44
N LEU A 153 -41.63 -5.77 -0.31
CA LEU A 153 -42.42 -6.99 -0.07
C LEU A 153 -42.11 -7.62 1.31
N ALA A 154 -40.83 -7.68 1.69
CA ALA A 154 -40.42 -8.19 3.00
C ALA A 154 -40.96 -7.33 4.16
N VAL A 155 -40.99 -6.00 4.00
CA VAL A 155 -41.54 -5.09 5.01
C VAL A 155 -43.06 -5.19 5.09
N LEU A 156 -43.73 -5.36 3.95
CA LEU A 156 -45.18 -5.52 3.91
C LEU A 156 -45.63 -6.83 4.60
N GLY A 157 -44.86 -7.91 4.46
CA GLY A 157 -45.15 -9.21 5.07
C GLY A 157 -44.78 -9.34 6.56
N ALA A 158 -44.06 -8.38 7.14
CA ALA A 158 -43.66 -8.42 8.55
C ALA A 158 -44.77 -7.96 9.53
N CYS A 159 -45.84 -7.34 9.02
CA CYS A 159 -46.98 -6.91 9.82
C CYS A 159 -47.91 -8.08 10.13
N THR A 160 -48.22 -8.30 11.41
CA THR A 160 -49.15 -9.35 11.87
C THR A 160 -50.59 -8.87 12.03
N CYS A 161 -50.94 -7.68 11.53
CA CYS A 161 -52.30 -7.17 11.62
C CYS A 161 -53.23 -7.95 10.68
N ASN A 162 -54.36 -8.43 11.21
CA ASN A 162 -55.37 -9.11 10.41
C ASN A 162 -56.13 -8.11 9.53
N THR A 163 -55.77 -7.99 8.25
CA THR A 163 -56.57 -7.28 7.25
C THR A 163 -57.46 -8.26 6.48
N SER A 164 -58.77 -8.09 6.61
CA SER A 164 -59.75 -8.75 5.75
C SER A 164 -59.70 -8.13 4.35
N GLY A 165 -59.25 -8.90 3.34
CA GLY A 165 -59.30 -8.49 1.94
C GLY A 165 -57.98 -8.46 1.16
N GLY A 166 -56.92 -9.13 1.64
CA GLY A 166 -55.68 -9.32 0.87
C GLY A 166 -54.82 -8.06 0.67
N GLN A 167 -55.25 -6.92 1.22
CA GLN A 167 -54.50 -5.66 1.16
C GLN A 167 -53.58 -5.50 2.39
N PRO A 168 -52.35 -4.97 2.23
CA PRO A 168 -51.46 -4.73 3.35
C PRO A 168 -52.06 -3.74 4.36
N CYS A 169 -51.90 -4.04 5.65
CA CYS A 169 -52.30 -3.18 6.77
C CYS A 169 -51.68 -1.77 6.64
N PRO A 170 -52.33 -0.70 7.12
CA PRO A 170 -51.78 0.67 7.07
C PRO A 170 -50.38 0.80 7.71
N CYS A 171 -50.11 0.03 8.78
CA CYS A 171 -48.80 -0.02 9.42
C CYS A 171 -47.73 -0.66 8.53
N ALA A 172 -48.05 -1.71 7.77
CA ALA A 172 -47.14 -2.28 6.76
C ALA A 172 -46.83 -1.26 5.67
N LYS A 173 -47.86 -0.58 5.15
CA LYS A 173 -47.69 0.44 4.10
C LYS A 173 -46.79 1.57 4.58
N MET A 174 -47.05 2.10 5.78
CA MET A 174 -46.24 3.16 6.37
C MET A 174 -44.80 2.68 6.64
N ALA A 175 -44.63 1.48 7.19
CA ALA A 175 -43.31 0.90 7.42
C ALA A 175 -42.52 0.73 6.11
N ALA A 176 -43.17 0.28 5.03
CA ALA A 176 -42.53 0.13 3.71
C ALA A 176 -42.07 1.49 3.16
N VAL A 177 -42.93 2.51 3.21
CA VAL A 177 -42.60 3.89 2.78
C VAL A 177 -41.45 4.46 3.62
N THR A 178 -41.51 4.36 4.95
CA THR A 178 -40.44 4.84 5.83
C THR A 178 -39.14 4.08 5.60
N ARG A 179 -39.19 2.76 5.36
CA ARG A 179 -38.01 1.97 5.04
C ARG A 179 -37.36 2.41 3.74
N LYS A 180 -38.17 2.70 2.71
CA LYS A 180 -37.70 3.25 1.42
C LYS A 180 -37.02 4.60 1.61
N GLN A 181 -37.64 5.51 2.36
CA GLN A 181 -37.05 6.81 2.69
C GLN A 181 -35.74 6.69 3.47
N LEU A 182 -35.67 5.79 4.46
CA LEU A 182 -34.45 5.53 5.23
C LEU A 182 -33.30 5.02 4.35
N LEU A 183 -33.58 4.17 3.37
CA LEU A 183 -32.55 3.72 2.43
C LEU A 183 -32.07 4.84 1.52
N HIS A 184 -32.99 5.66 1.01
CA HIS A 184 -32.63 6.82 0.21
C HIS A 184 -31.70 7.76 1.00
N LEU A 185 -32.08 8.11 2.23
CA LEU A 185 -31.26 8.96 3.10
C LEU A 185 -29.90 8.34 3.44
N LYS A 186 -29.84 7.01 3.64
CA LYS A 186 -28.55 6.32 3.85
C LYS A 186 -27.64 6.42 2.63
N GLN A 187 -28.19 6.26 1.43
CA GLN A 187 -27.43 6.40 0.19
C GLN A 187 -26.93 7.84 0.02
N GLU A 188 -27.77 8.83 0.33
CA GLU A 188 -27.41 10.25 0.27
C GLU A 188 -26.28 10.61 1.24
N ILE A 189 -26.34 10.11 2.48
CA ILE A 189 -25.26 10.25 3.47
C ILE A 189 -23.96 9.66 2.96
N GLU A 190 -24.01 8.47 2.35
CA GLU A 190 -22.81 7.81 1.82
C GLU A 190 -22.19 8.61 0.66
N ASN A 191 -23.04 9.15 -0.22
CA ASN A 191 -22.58 10.02 -1.32
C ASN A 191 -21.96 11.32 -0.78
N LEU A 192 -22.57 11.94 0.25
CA LEU A 192 -22.03 13.13 0.89
C LEU A 192 -20.69 12.87 1.59
N LYS A 193 -20.52 11.70 2.22
CA LYS A 193 -19.22 11.29 2.79
C LYS A 193 -18.15 11.20 1.70
N LYS A 194 -18.43 10.51 0.59
CA LYS A 194 -17.51 10.43 -0.55
C LYS A 194 -17.12 11.81 -1.07
N SER A 195 -18.11 12.68 -1.29
CA SER A 195 -17.86 14.05 -1.75
C SER A 195 -17.02 14.87 -0.75
N LYS A 196 -17.25 14.70 0.56
CA LYS A 196 -16.42 15.31 1.61
C LYS A 196 -14.97 14.81 1.55
N ASP A 197 -14.77 13.50 1.40
CA ASP A 197 -13.43 12.90 1.35
C ASP A 197 -12.67 13.37 0.10
N GLU A 198 -13.34 13.44 -1.05
CA GLU A 198 -12.80 14.01 -2.29
C GLU A 198 -12.40 15.49 -2.12
N ALA A 199 -13.24 16.30 -1.47
CA ALA A 199 -12.92 17.69 -1.17
C ALA A 199 -11.71 17.82 -0.23
N PHE A 200 -11.56 16.91 0.74
CA PHE A 200 -10.42 16.89 1.64
C PHE A 200 -9.11 16.54 0.90
N ILE A 201 -9.15 15.53 0.04
CA ILE A 201 -8.02 15.15 -0.82
C ILE A 201 -7.62 16.32 -1.74
N MET A 202 -8.61 16.98 -2.34
CA MET A 202 -8.37 18.12 -3.23
C MET A 202 -7.76 19.31 -2.46
N ALA A 203 -8.26 19.61 -1.27
CA ALA A 203 -7.70 20.66 -0.41
C ALA A 203 -6.24 20.38 -0.02
N ASP A 204 -5.92 19.13 0.31
CA ASP A 204 -4.54 18.73 0.63
C ASP A 204 -3.62 18.81 -0.60
N ALA A 205 -4.11 18.42 -1.78
CA ALA A 205 -3.37 18.58 -3.03
C ALA A 205 -3.05 20.06 -3.33
N PHE A 206 -4.03 20.96 -3.13
CA PHE A 206 -3.80 22.40 -3.27
C PHE A 206 -2.80 22.94 -2.24
N ARG A 207 -2.90 22.48 -0.98
CA ARG A 207 -1.93 22.84 0.06
C ARG A 207 -0.51 22.44 -0.32
N ILE A 208 -0.31 21.19 -0.75
CA ILE A 208 1.00 20.67 -1.17
C ILE A 208 1.53 21.46 -2.38
N ALA A 209 0.70 21.68 -3.40
CA ALA A 209 1.10 22.44 -4.58
C ALA A 209 1.50 23.88 -4.22
N PHE A 210 0.79 24.51 -3.29
CA PHE A 210 1.10 25.85 -2.80
C PHE A 210 2.43 25.88 -2.03
N GLU A 211 2.66 24.92 -1.14
CA GLU A 211 3.93 24.77 -0.41
C GLU A 211 5.11 24.55 -1.36
N GLN A 212 4.94 23.70 -2.39
CA GLN A 212 5.95 23.49 -3.42
C GLN A 212 6.26 24.78 -4.19
N GLN A 213 5.25 25.56 -4.58
CA GLN A 213 5.45 26.85 -5.23
C GLN A 213 6.19 27.85 -4.33
N LEU A 214 5.86 27.89 -3.04
CA LEU A 214 6.56 28.75 -2.07
C LEU A 214 8.04 28.37 -1.94
N MET A 215 8.33 27.08 -1.82
CA MET A 215 9.71 26.58 -1.72
C MET A 215 10.50 26.88 -3.00
N GLN A 216 9.91 26.64 -4.18
CA GLN A 216 10.53 26.99 -5.46
C GLN A 216 10.84 28.49 -5.59
N ARG A 217 9.91 29.36 -5.19
CA ARG A 217 10.13 30.81 -5.22
C ARG A 217 11.20 31.25 -4.23
N LYS A 218 11.22 30.66 -3.03
CA LYS A 218 12.25 30.92 -2.01
C LYS A 218 13.64 30.54 -2.54
N ASP A 219 13.77 29.36 -3.16
CA ASP A 219 15.04 28.91 -3.74
C ASP A 219 15.49 29.80 -4.90
N GLN A 220 14.58 30.22 -5.77
CA GLN A 220 14.88 31.18 -6.84
C GLN A 220 15.35 32.53 -6.28
N ALA A 221 14.70 33.03 -5.23
CA ALA A 221 15.09 34.28 -4.57
C ALA A 221 16.49 34.18 -3.93
N LEU A 222 16.81 33.04 -3.31
CA LEU A 222 18.14 32.78 -2.74
C LEU A 222 19.22 32.76 -3.83
N ARG A 223 18.99 32.03 -4.94
CA ARG A 223 19.92 31.99 -6.09
C ARG A 223 20.12 33.38 -6.70
N LEU A 224 19.07 34.18 -6.83
CA LEU A 224 19.17 35.56 -7.31
C LEU A 224 19.99 36.44 -6.35
N ALA A 225 19.81 36.30 -5.04
CA ALA A 225 20.57 37.03 -4.04
C ALA A 225 22.08 36.68 -4.10
N GLU A 226 22.43 35.41 -4.28
CA GLU A 226 23.81 34.95 -4.48
C GLU A 226 24.43 35.55 -5.74
N VAL A 227 23.73 35.50 -6.88
CA VAL A 227 24.21 36.09 -8.14
C VAL A 227 24.43 37.61 -8.01
N VAL A 228 23.53 38.31 -7.30
CA VAL A 228 23.70 39.74 -7.02
C VAL A 228 24.91 40.00 -6.14
N LYS A 229 25.16 39.16 -5.12
CA LYS A 229 26.33 39.26 -4.24
C LYS A 229 27.63 39.06 -5.02
N ILE A 230 27.72 38.01 -5.83
CA ILE A 230 28.88 37.73 -6.69
C ILE A 230 29.12 38.88 -7.66
N LYS A 231 28.08 39.41 -8.34
CA LYS A 231 28.21 40.56 -9.24
C LYS A 231 28.74 41.81 -8.52
N LYS A 232 28.32 42.07 -7.27
CA LYS A 232 28.84 43.20 -6.48
C LYS A 232 30.32 42.99 -6.13
N GLU A 233 30.71 41.79 -5.71
CA GLU A 233 32.10 41.44 -5.41
C GLU A 233 32.99 41.52 -6.67
N THR A 234 32.54 41.01 -7.81
CA THR A 234 33.28 41.11 -9.08
C THR A 234 33.41 42.56 -9.56
N LYS A 235 32.35 43.38 -9.46
CA LYS A 235 32.42 44.81 -9.78
C LYS A 235 33.41 45.54 -8.87
N PHE A 236 33.41 45.22 -7.58
CA PHE A 236 34.34 45.80 -6.62
C PHE A 236 35.80 45.40 -6.91
N MET A 237 36.05 44.14 -7.26
CA MET A 237 37.38 43.66 -7.65
C MET A 237 37.87 44.27 -8.98
N ASN A 238 36.99 44.45 -9.96
CA ASN A 238 37.32 45.15 -11.20
C ASN A 238 37.61 46.64 -10.97
N TRP A 239 36.86 47.30 -10.09
CA TRP A 239 37.11 48.70 -9.72
C TRP A 239 38.45 48.86 -8.99
N ARG A 240 38.84 47.86 -8.19
CA ARG A 240 40.15 47.83 -7.52
C ARG A 240 41.30 47.66 -8.50
N ARG A 241 41.19 46.74 -9.47
CA ARG A 241 42.20 46.53 -10.53
C ARG A 241 42.40 47.76 -11.43
N LEU A 242 41.32 48.43 -11.84
CA LEU A 242 41.41 49.67 -12.63
C LEU A 242 42.13 50.82 -11.89
N LYS A 243 42.25 50.74 -10.57
CA LYS A 243 42.92 51.76 -9.75
C LYS A 243 44.42 51.47 -9.58
N ASP A 244 44.84 50.22 -9.71
CA ASP A 244 46.24 49.79 -9.57
C ASP A 244 47.00 49.82 -10.92
N ASP A 245 46.33 49.68 -12.07
CA ASP A 245 46.95 49.74 -13.42
C ASP A 245 47.12 51.18 -13.98
N GLY A 246 46.88 52.21 -13.14
CA GLY A 246 46.91 53.62 -13.51
C GLY A 246 48.15 54.40 -13.08
N ASN A 247 49.29 53.73 -12.88
CA ASN A 247 50.55 54.35 -12.43
C ASN A 247 51.71 54.05 -13.39
#